data_AF-A0A934HFH8-F1
#
_entry.id   AF-A0A934HFH8-F1
#
_cell.length_a   1.000
_cell.length_b   1.000
_cell.length_c   1.000
_cell.angle_alpha   90.00
_cell.angle_beta   90.00
_cell.angle_gamma   90.00
#
_symmetry.space_group_name_H-M   'P 1'
#
loop_
_entity.id
_entity.type
_entity.pdbx_description
1 polymer ?
#
loop_
_entity_poly.entity_id
_entity_poly.type
_entity_poly.pdbx_seq_one_letter_code
_entity_poly.pdbx_strand_id
1 'polypeptide(L)'
;MSDGLEILSYLLAGFALVIITYIILWFAEESGRWKNTRSPRTESSWSKGNMWGSQSQGSQERRRDAWTQQAVADWRQKYDFVVFSPTQSHYYGDLSQRDNSVGIDDGVIGAADGKIIFASRKSSTFELSFPFAILHQLSHPDTTAHPRMKHYYSFAGHLTIHCERADRWHIHLFDLAFLPAFITALEPFGLSLAEGDYDLGPIQALRLEQNIYGHWETKHTTTLYLTPDRVLYDWRTAIHFAQLRGVGIMLRPGPLGKQFLRVDYINENNSPHSVGFEMSTENVYRWAQHLERVANLHAVTYSARKGKVD
;
A
#
# COMPACT_ATOMS: atom_id res chain seq x y z
N MET A 1 -38.48 14.91 31.31
CA MET A 1 -37.83 14.47 30.05
C MET A 1 -37.03 15.58 29.37
N SER A 2 -37.14 16.86 29.78
CA SER A 2 -36.35 17.99 29.25
C SER A 2 -34.87 17.97 29.66
N ASP A 3 -34.57 17.54 30.88
CA ASP A 3 -33.25 17.79 31.48
C ASP A 3 -32.14 16.90 30.90
N GLY A 4 -32.51 15.74 30.34
CA GLY A 4 -31.56 14.83 29.68
C GLY A 4 -31.06 15.34 28.33
N LEU A 5 -31.87 16.12 27.61
CA LEU A 5 -31.50 16.71 26.31
C LEU A 5 -30.56 17.90 26.49
N GLU A 6 -30.74 18.70 27.54
CA GLU A 6 -29.82 19.78 27.88
C GLU A 6 -28.43 19.24 28.23
N ILE A 7 -28.34 18.22 29.08
CA ILE A 7 -27.06 17.60 29.47
C ILE A 7 -26.32 17.04 28.25
N LEU A 8 -27.02 16.39 27.31
CA LEU A 8 -26.42 15.87 26.09
C LEU A 8 -25.88 16.99 25.18
N SER A 9 -26.59 18.12 25.10
CA SER A 9 -26.16 19.28 24.31
C SER A 9 -24.89 19.93 24.88
N TYR A 10 -24.75 20.01 26.21
CA TYR A 10 -23.55 20.53 26.85
C TYR A 10 -22.35 19.59 26.68
N LEU A 11 -22.57 18.27 26.71
CA LEU A 11 -21.52 17.28 26.46
C LEU A 11 -21.02 17.33 25.01
N LEU A 12 -21.91 17.44 24.03
CA LEU A 12 -21.55 17.58 22.62
C LEU A 12 -20.82 18.90 22.34
N ALA A 13 -21.27 20.01 22.94
CA ALA A 13 -20.60 21.30 22.83
C ALA A 13 -19.20 21.27 23.47
N GLY A 14 -19.06 20.62 24.63
CA GLY A 14 -17.76 20.42 25.29
C GLY A 14 -16.81 19.57 24.44
N PHE A 15 -17.30 18.49 23.85
CA PHE A 15 -16.50 17.61 22.99
C PHE A 15 -16.04 18.32 21.71
N ALA A 16 -16.94 19.07 21.07
CA ALA A 16 -16.60 19.89 19.90
C ALA A 16 -15.55 20.96 20.25
N LEU A 17 -15.66 21.60 21.42
CA LEU A 17 -14.69 22.60 21.88
C LEU A 17 -13.30 21.99 22.11
N VAL A 18 -13.23 20.78 22.67
CA VAL A 18 -11.97 20.05 22.88
C VAL A 18 -11.33 19.69 21.53
N ILE A 19 -12.11 19.19 20.56
CA ILE A 19 -11.62 18.87 19.22
C ILE A 19 -11.10 20.13 18.50
N ILE A 20 -11.86 21.22 18.52
CA ILE A 20 -11.47 22.49 17.89
C ILE A 20 -10.21 23.04 18.55
N THR A 21 -10.12 22.98 19.88
CA THR A 21 -8.93 23.44 20.63
C THR A 21 -7.71 22.58 20.29
N TYR A 22 -7.88 21.26 20.16
CA TYR A 22 -6.81 20.36 19.74
C TYR A 22 -6.33 20.66 18.32
N ILE A 23 -7.25 20.91 17.38
CA ILE A 23 -6.92 21.31 16.00
C ILE A 23 -6.16 22.64 15.98
N ILE A 24 -6.63 23.64 16.74
CA ILE A 24 -5.97 24.96 16.82
C ILE A 24 -4.58 24.85 17.44
N LEU A 25 -4.43 24.11 18.54
CA LEU A 25 -3.14 23.89 19.18
C LEU A 25 -2.17 23.11 18.28
N TRP A 26 -2.67 22.14 17.52
CA TRP A 26 -1.88 21.42 16.52
C TRP A 26 -1.40 22.34 15.39
N PHE A 27 -2.28 23.19 14.84
CA PHE A 27 -1.88 24.21 13.85
C PHE A 27 -0.88 25.23 14.42
N ALA A 28 -1.05 25.63 15.69
CA ALA A 28 -0.13 26.52 16.38
C ALA A 28 1.24 25.87 16.59
N GLU A 29 1.30 24.61 17.02
CA GLU A 29 2.54 23.85 17.21
C GLU A 29 3.25 23.60 15.87
N GLU A 30 2.51 23.26 14.81
CA GLU A 30 3.08 23.04 13.48
C GLU A 30 3.63 24.35 12.89
N SER A 31 2.92 25.46 13.05
CA SER A 31 3.42 26.79 12.66
C SER A 31 4.65 27.24 13.47
N GLY A 32 4.82 26.72 14.68
CA GLY A 32 5.98 26.94 15.55
C GLY A 32 7.18 26.04 15.24
N ARG A 33 6.93 24.75 14.91
CA ARG A 33 7.96 23.78 14.51
C ARG A 33 8.64 24.15 13.19
N TRP A 34 7.91 24.77 12.27
CA TRP A 34 8.49 25.33 11.04
C TRP A 34 9.36 26.57 11.27
N LYS A 35 9.19 27.29 12.39
CA LYS A 35 10.04 28.46 12.73
C LYS A 35 11.28 28.08 13.54
N ASN A 36 11.26 26.97 14.28
CA ASN A 36 12.31 26.60 15.23
C ASN A 36 13.34 25.56 14.74
N THR A 37 13.29 25.10 13.48
CA THR A 37 14.37 24.31 12.87
C THR A 37 15.60 25.14 12.45
N ARG A 38 15.66 26.43 12.80
CA ARG A 38 16.87 27.26 12.67
C ARG A 38 17.54 27.50 14.02
N SER A 39 18.40 26.58 14.44
CA SER A 39 19.51 26.95 15.33
C SER A 39 20.68 27.49 14.49
N PRO A 40 21.37 28.56 14.94
CA PRO A 40 22.53 29.09 14.23
C PRO A 40 23.68 28.10 14.39
N ARG A 41 24.03 27.45 13.27
CA ARG A 41 25.27 26.67 13.17
C ARG A 41 26.42 27.67 13.23
N THR A 42 27.15 27.67 14.33
CA THR A 42 28.40 28.40 14.48
C THR A 42 29.36 28.01 13.36
N GLU A 43 29.88 29.03 12.69
CA GLU A 43 30.91 28.92 11.67
C GLU A 43 32.18 28.29 12.24
N SER A 44 32.73 27.29 11.55
CA SER A 44 34.15 27.33 11.17
C SER A 44 34.46 26.30 10.08
N SER A 45 35.23 26.77 9.10
CA SER A 45 35.91 26.03 8.03
C SER A 45 35.08 25.55 6.83
N TRP A 46 34.91 26.48 5.90
CA TRP A 46 35.20 26.33 4.46
C TRP A 46 35.25 24.89 3.91
N SER A 47 34.14 24.45 3.32
CA SER A 47 34.19 23.83 1.99
C SER A 47 33.10 24.46 1.12
N LYS A 48 33.55 25.15 0.08
CA LYS A 48 32.71 25.73 -0.97
C LYS A 48 32.09 24.58 -1.76
N GLY A 49 30.80 24.35 -1.56
CA GLY A 49 30.01 23.43 -2.36
C GLY A 49 28.62 23.26 -1.76
N ASN A 50 27.57 23.54 -2.55
CA ASN A 50 26.15 23.27 -2.26
C ASN A 50 25.29 24.41 -1.67
N MET A 51 25.51 25.66 -2.08
CA MET A 51 24.49 26.73 -1.89
C MET A 51 23.34 26.70 -2.92
N TRP A 52 23.43 25.87 -3.96
CA TRP A 52 22.40 25.77 -5.02
C TRP A 52 21.29 24.74 -4.71
N GLY A 53 21.48 23.88 -3.70
CA GLY A 53 20.52 22.83 -3.35
C GLY A 53 19.27 23.34 -2.61
N SER A 54 19.42 24.24 -1.63
CA SER A 54 18.31 24.63 -0.75
C SER A 54 17.30 25.59 -1.40
N GLN A 55 17.75 26.47 -2.32
CA GLN A 55 16.84 27.33 -3.08
C GLN A 55 16.00 26.52 -4.08
N SER A 56 16.58 25.46 -4.66
CA SER A 56 15.87 24.59 -5.61
C SER A 56 14.76 23.78 -4.90
N GLN A 57 15.06 23.18 -3.74
CA GLN A 57 14.08 22.43 -2.94
C GLN A 57 12.92 23.32 -2.47
N GLY A 58 13.21 24.48 -1.87
CA GLY A 58 12.16 25.40 -1.40
C GLY A 58 11.33 26.02 -2.54
N SER A 59 11.81 26.00 -3.77
CA SER A 59 11.02 26.40 -4.96
C SER A 59 10.13 25.27 -5.48
N GLN A 60 10.62 24.02 -5.42
CA GLN A 60 9.88 22.83 -5.82
C GLN A 60 8.74 22.51 -4.85
N GLU A 61 8.97 22.69 -3.55
CA GLU A 61 7.95 22.54 -2.50
C GLU A 61 6.84 23.58 -2.67
N ARG A 62 7.18 24.86 -2.83
CA ARG A 62 6.18 25.91 -3.07
C ARG A 62 5.35 25.66 -4.34
N ARG A 63 5.98 25.17 -5.41
CA ARG A 63 5.26 24.78 -6.65
C ARG A 63 4.36 23.57 -6.42
N ARG A 64 4.81 22.59 -5.63
CA ARG A 64 3.99 21.43 -5.23
C ARG A 64 2.76 21.89 -4.46
N ASP A 65 2.96 22.72 -3.45
CA ASP A 65 1.88 23.13 -2.55
C ASP A 65 0.86 24.02 -3.28
N ALA A 66 1.32 24.94 -4.15
CA ALA A 66 0.45 25.75 -4.99
C ALA A 66 -0.38 24.90 -5.96
N TRP A 67 0.24 23.88 -6.59
CA TRP A 67 -0.48 22.96 -7.46
C TRP A 67 -1.51 22.13 -6.68
N THR A 68 -1.14 21.59 -5.51
CA THR A 68 -2.06 20.85 -4.64
C THR A 68 -3.27 21.72 -4.25
N GLN A 69 -3.03 22.97 -3.82
CA GLN A 69 -4.09 23.91 -3.48
C GLN A 69 -5.03 24.20 -4.66
N GLN A 70 -4.48 24.35 -5.87
CA GLN A 70 -5.29 24.55 -7.08
C GLN A 70 -6.14 23.31 -7.40
N ALA A 71 -5.54 22.12 -7.43
CA ALA A 71 -6.26 20.88 -7.71
C ALA A 71 -7.39 20.64 -6.67
N VAL A 72 -7.12 20.92 -5.40
CA VAL A 72 -8.11 20.88 -4.32
C VAL A 72 -9.24 21.88 -4.56
N ALA A 73 -8.93 23.11 -4.95
CA ALA A 73 -9.94 24.13 -5.24
C ALA A 73 -10.83 23.74 -6.43
N ASP A 74 -10.23 23.25 -7.51
CA ASP A 74 -10.95 22.80 -8.71
C ASP A 74 -11.90 21.64 -8.39
N TRP A 75 -11.46 20.67 -7.59
CA TRP A 75 -12.29 19.55 -7.16
C TRP A 75 -13.42 19.96 -6.22
N ARG A 76 -13.19 20.91 -5.30
CA ARG A 76 -14.26 21.45 -4.44
C ARG A 76 -15.35 22.19 -5.21
N GLN A 77 -15.05 22.71 -6.41
CA GLN A 77 -16.07 23.27 -7.29
C GLN A 77 -16.86 22.19 -8.03
N LYS A 78 -16.27 21.02 -8.23
CA LYS A 78 -16.82 19.92 -9.03
C LYS A 78 -17.60 18.89 -8.20
N TYR A 79 -17.27 18.75 -6.92
CA TYR A 79 -17.72 17.66 -6.06
C TYR A 79 -18.27 18.17 -4.73
N ASP A 80 -19.37 17.56 -4.25
CA ASP A 80 -20.10 18.01 -3.06
C ASP A 80 -19.39 17.70 -1.73
N PHE A 81 -18.53 16.67 -1.71
CA PHE A 81 -17.72 16.30 -0.54
C PHE A 81 -16.34 15.86 -1.02
N VAL A 82 -15.29 16.46 -0.47
CA VAL A 82 -13.92 16.06 -0.79
C VAL A 82 -12.98 16.23 0.42
N VAL A 83 -12.32 15.14 0.80
CA VAL A 83 -11.19 15.13 1.73
C VAL A 83 -9.92 14.85 0.95
N PHE A 84 -8.82 15.54 1.25
CA PHE A 84 -7.62 15.52 0.42
C PHE A 84 -6.35 15.24 1.23
N SER A 85 -5.40 14.56 0.59
CA SER A 85 -4.03 14.47 1.09
C SER A 85 -3.04 14.58 -0.07
N PRO A 86 -2.02 15.45 0.00
CA PRO A 86 -0.86 15.33 -0.86
C PRO A 86 -0.25 13.96 -0.65
N THR A 87 -0.02 13.24 -1.74
CA THR A 87 0.39 11.85 -1.66
C THR A 87 1.31 11.47 -2.79
N GLN A 88 2.15 10.48 -2.55
CA GLN A 88 2.80 9.73 -3.62
C GLN A 88 1.96 8.46 -3.85
N SER A 89 1.62 8.22 -5.10
CA SER A 89 0.97 6.99 -5.54
C SER A 89 2.01 6.08 -6.16
N HIS A 90 2.07 4.84 -5.70
CA HIS A 90 2.75 3.73 -6.34
C HIS A 90 1.68 2.82 -6.93
N TYR A 91 1.72 2.59 -8.24
CA TYR A 91 0.73 1.75 -8.91
C TYR A 91 1.36 0.49 -9.46
N TYR A 92 0.56 -0.58 -9.37
CA TYR A 92 0.96 -1.95 -9.69
C TYR A 92 -0.16 -2.60 -10.51
N GLY A 93 0.15 -3.14 -11.69
CA GLY A 93 -0.81 -3.78 -12.59
C GLY A 93 -1.31 -2.94 -13.78
N ASP A 94 -0.87 -1.68 -13.94
CA ASP A 94 -1.20 -0.86 -15.11
C ASP A 94 -0.34 -1.25 -16.34
N LEU A 95 -1.01 -1.66 -17.41
CA LEU A 95 -0.43 -2.25 -18.62
C LEU A 95 0.14 -1.22 -19.61
N SER A 96 -0.06 0.07 -19.34
CA SER A 96 0.45 1.10 -20.25
C SER A 96 1.98 1.17 -20.27
N GLN A 97 2.67 0.58 -19.28
CA GLN A 97 4.12 0.49 -19.24
C GLN A 97 4.57 -0.97 -19.35
N ARG A 98 5.33 -1.28 -20.41
CA ARG A 98 5.77 -2.63 -20.80
C ARG A 98 6.85 -3.23 -19.90
N ASP A 99 7.28 -2.51 -18.88
CA ASP A 99 8.26 -2.99 -17.93
C ASP A 99 7.55 -3.28 -16.62
N ASN A 100 8.09 -4.21 -15.84
CA ASN A 100 7.69 -4.50 -14.45
C ASN A 100 7.93 -3.29 -13.50
N SER A 101 7.78 -2.06 -13.99
CA SER A 101 8.10 -0.82 -13.34
C SER A 101 6.93 -0.37 -12.47
N VAL A 102 7.21 -0.27 -11.18
CA VAL A 102 6.46 0.56 -10.24
C VAL A 102 6.49 1.98 -10.78
N GLY A 103 5.34 2.52 -11.18
CA GLY A 103 5.23 3.94 -11.46
C GLY A 103 5.00 4.70 -10.17
N ILE A 104 5.67 5.84 -10.01
CA ILE A 104 5.56 6.72 -8.85
C ILE A 104 5.12 8.08 -9.32
N ASP A 105 3.97 8.54 -8.83
CA ASP A 105 3.46 9.87 -9.11
C ASP A 105 3.08 10.63 -7.84
N ASP A 106 3.50 11.90 -7.79
CA ASP A 106 3.03 12.81 -6.75
C ASP A 106 1.70 13.39 -7.18
N GLY A 107 0.78 13.55 -6.24
CA GLY A 107 -0.54 14.07 -6.55
C GLY A 107 -1.37 14.38 -5.32
N VAL A 108 -2.68 14.45 -5.55
CA VAL A 108 -3.69 14.60 -4.50
C VAL A 108 -4.69 13.46 -4.63
N ILE A 109 -4.92 12.74 -3.55
CA ILE A 109 -6.04 11.79 -3.45
C ILE A 109 -7.23 12.45 -2.79
N GLY A 110 -8.44 12.05 -3.19
CA GLY A 110 -9.68 12.42 -2.54
C GLY A 110 -10.78 11.39 -2.74
N ALA A 111 -11.94 11.64 -2.13
CA ALA A 111 -13.13 10.84 -2.29
C ALA A 111 -14.33 11.76 -2.54
N ALA A 112 -15.12 11.44 -3.57
CA ALA A 112 -16.25 12.24 -4.04
C ALA A 112 -17.18 11.37 -4.91
N ASP A 113 -18.48 11.69 -5.00
CA ASP A 113 -19.43 11.07 -5.94
C ASP A 113 -19.37 9.53 -6.03
N GLY A 114 -19.19 8.84 -4.91
CA GLY A 114 -19.12 7.38 -4.93
C GLY A 114 -17.81 6.81 -5.49
N LYS A 115 -16.71 7.58 -5.52
CA LYS A 115 -15.40 7.16 -6.04
C LYS A 115 -14.24 7.74 -5.21
N ILE A 116 -13.13 7.01 -5.17
CA ILE A 116 -11.82 7.55 -4.80
C ILE A 116 -11.18 8.12 -6.08
N ILE A 117 -10.57 9.29 -5.99
CA ILE A 117 -9.97 9.99 -7.13
C ILE A 117 -8.54 10.35 -6.76
N PHE A 118 -7.62 10.20 -7.71
CA PHE A 118 -6.25 10.70 -7.57
C PHE A 118 -5.87 11.51 -8.81
N ALA A 119 -5.46 12.76 -8.62
CA ALA A 119 -4.89 13.59 -9.67
C ALA A 119 -3.36 13.56 -9.57
N SER A 120 -2.68 13.17 -10.65
CA SER A 120 -1.22 13.26 -10.76
C SER A 120 -0.78 14.68 -11.10
N ARG A 121 0.29 15.15 -10.46
CA ARG A 121 0.95 16.41 -10.78
C ARG A 121 1.66 16.38 -12.12
N LYS A 122 2.19 15.21 -12.52
CA LYS A 122 3.00 15.08 -13.75
C LYS A 122 2.15 15.00 -15.01
N SER A 123 0.89 14.61 -14.88
CA SER A 123 0.01 14.43 -16.02
C SER A 123 -1.38 14.97 -15.67
N SER A 124 -1.74 16.09 -16.28
CA SER A 124 -3.10 16.64 -16.23
C SER A 124 -4.17 15.71 -16.84
N THR A 125 -3.76 14.59 -17.43
CA THR A 125 -4.64 13.56 -17.99
C THR A 125 -4.76 12.31 -17.09
N PHE A 126 -3.93 12.19 -16.05
CA PHE A 126 -3.93 11.03 -15.17
C PHE A 126 -4.76 11.35 -13.92
N GLU A 127 -6.08 11.40 -14.12
CA GLU A 127 -7.05 11.23 -13.04
C GLU A 127 -7.32 9.73 -12.91
N LEU A 128 -6.75 9.10 -11.88
CA LEU A 128 -7.21 7.77 -11.48
C LEU A 128 -8.55 7.94 -10.78
N SER A 129 -9.51 7.10 -11.14
CA SER A 129 -10.83 7.08 -10.53
C SER A 129 -11.22 5.64 -10.22
N PHE A 130 -11.56 5.42 -8.96
CA PHE A 130 -11.96 4.13 -8.40
C PHE A 130 -13.37 4.24 -7.85
N PRO A 131 -14.40 3.92 -8.66
CA PRO A 131 -15.76 3.79 -8.15
C PRO A 131 -15.80 2.84 -6.96
N PHE A 132 -16.55 3.18 -5.91
CA PHE A 132 -16.67 2.33 -4.72
C PHE A 132 -17.20 0.93 -5.06
N ALA A 133 -18.02 0.83 -6.12
CA ALA A 133 -18.56 -0.43 -6.62
C ALA A 133 -17.50 -1.43 -7.13
N ILE A 134 -16.28 -0.97 -7.44
CA ILE A 134 -15.19 -1.85 -7.90
C ILE A 134 -14.09 -2.03 -6.84
N LEU A 135 -14.25 -1.40 -5.67
CA LEU A 135 -13.31 -1.53 -4.57
C LEU A 135 -13.58 -2.86 -3.86
N HIS A 136 -12.55 -3.70 -3.81
CA HIS A 136 -12.61 -4.96 -3.08
C HIS A 136 -12.12 -4.78 -1.65
N GLN A 137 -11.10 -3.95 -1.43
CA GLN A 137 -10.52 -3.74 -0.11
C GLN A 137 -9.74 -2.43 -0.03
N LEU A 138 -9.79 -1.80 1.15
CA LEU A 138 -8.85 -0.79 1.61
C LEU A 138 -8.01 -1.39 2.74
N SER A 139 -6.69 -1.29 2.67
CA SER A 139 -5.80 -1.89 3.67
C SER A 139 -4.60 -1.02 4.01
N HIS A 140 -3.97 -1.34 5.13
CA HIS A 140 -2.63 -0.85 5.46
C HIS A 140 -1.61 -1.90 5.04
N PRO A 141 -0.67 -1.57 4.14
CA PRO A 141 0.41 -2.48 3.82
C PRO A 141 1.35 -2.63 5.01
N ASP A 142 1.86 -3.83 5.18
CA ASP A 142 2.92 -4.12 6.13
C ASP A 142 4.24 -3.53 5.61
N THR A 143 4.57 -2.37 6.15
CA THR A 143 5.75 -1.58 5.76
C THR A 143 7.08 -2.29 6.02
N THR A 144 7.08 -3.37 6.82
CA THR A 144 8.30 -4.13 7.11
C THR A 144 8.69 -5.06 5.96
N ALA A 145 7.76 -5.42 5.06
CA ALA A 145 7.98 -6.38 3.99
C ALA A 145 8.70 -5.79 2.76
N HIS A 146 8.63 -4.46 2.55
CA HIS A 146 9.11 -3.85 1.32
C HIS A 146 10.45 -3.10 1.48
N PRO A 147 11.56 -3.59 0.87
CA PRO A 147 12.89 -3.00 1.04
C PRO A 147 13.00 -1.54 0.61
N ARG A 148 12.22 -1.11 -0.38
CA ARG A 148 12.16 0.31 -0.80
C ARG A 148 11.26 1.18 0.07
N MET A 149 10.37 0.59 0.89
CA MET A 149 9.53 1.33 1.84
C MET A 149 10.25 1.54 3.20
N LYS A 150 11.25 0.71 3.53
CA LYS A 150 12.01 0.81 4.80
C LYS A 150 12.79 2.12 5.01
N HIS A 151 13.09 2.88 3.94
CA HIS A 151 13.96 4.07 4.04
C HIS A 151 13.25 5.41 3.89
N TYR A 152 11.97 5.44 3.48
CA TYR A 152 11.29 6.68 3.14
C TYR A 152 10.19 7.10 4.11
N TYR A 153 9.66 6.21 4.97
CA TYR A 153 8.33 6.45 5.56
C TYR A 153 8.22 6.17 7.07
N SER A 154 8.92 6.96 7.91
CA SER A 154 8.73 6.93 9.37
C SER A 154 7.61 7.86 9.87
N PHE A 155 6.87 8.56 8.99
CA PHE A 155 5.92 9.62 9.40
C PHE A 155 4.56 9.65 8.66
N ALA A 156 4.33 8.83 7.62
CA ALA A 156 3.08 8.81 6.85
C ALA A 156 2.33 7.48 7.00
N GLY A 157 1.00 7.53 7.04
CA GLY A 157 0.15 6.35 6.96
C GLY A 157 0.02 5.87 5.51
N HIS A 158 -0.05 4.57 5.29
CA HIS A 158 -0.11 4.00 3.94
C HIS A 158 -1.49 3.40 3.67
N LEU A 159 -2.07 3.73 2.52
CA LEU A 159 -3.33 3.16 2.05
C LEU A 159 -3.07 2.33 0.81
N THR A 160 -3.40 1.06 0.86
CA THR A 160 -3.53 0.22 -0.33
C THR A 160 -4.99 0.15 -0.74
N ILE A 161 -5.24 0.36 -2.03
CA ILE A 161 -6.53 0.18 -2.67
C ILE A 161 -6.43 -1.05 -3.57
N HIS A 162 -7.27 -2.05 -3.29
CA HIS A 162 -7.44 -3.22 -4.12
C HIS A 162 -8.73 -3.06 -4.92
N CYS A 163 -8.63 -3.06 -6.25
CA CYS A 163 -9.80 -2.97 -7.11
C CYS A 163 -9.64 -3.83 -8.36
N GLU A 164 -10.76 -4.14 -8.98
CA GLU A 164 -10.81 -4.88 -10.24
C GLU A 164 -11.44 -4.02 -11.33
N ARG A 165 -10.73 -3.81 -12.44
CA ARG A 165 -11.21 -3.01 -13.57
C ARG A 165 -10.86 -3.70 -14.87
N ALA A 166 -11.88 -3.87 -15.73
CA ALA A 166 -11.76 -4.59 -17.00
C ALA A 166 -11.16 -6.00 -16.82
N ASP A 167 -11.69 -6.73 -15.83
CA ASP A 167 -11.31 -8.10 -15.46
C ASP A 167 -9.83 -8.24 -15.08
N ARG A 168 -9.25 -7.17 -14.52
CA ARG A 168 -7.87 -7.14 -14.06
C ARG A 168 -7.78 -6.50 -12.71
N TRP A 169 -6.92 -7.07 -11.87
CA TRP A 169 -6.59 -6.51 -10.57
C TRP A 169 -5.66 -5.32 -10.71
N HIS A 170 -5.98 -4.26 -9.98
CA HIS A 170 -5.17 -3.06 -9.84
C HIS A 170 -4.95 -2.84 -8.35
N ILE A 171 -3.68 -2.67 -8.00
CA ILE A 171 -3.26 -2.39 -6.63
C ILE A 171 -2.57 -1.04 -6.63
N HIS A 172 -3.14 -0.11 -5.89
CA HIS A 172 -2.61 1.24 -5.75
C HIS A 172 -2.23 1.49 -4.30
N LEU A 173 -0.99 1.89 -4.08
CA LEU A 173 -0.47 2.26 -2.79
C LEU A 173 -0.33 3.78 -2.73
N PHE A 174 -0.85 4.40 -1.68
CA PHE A 174 -0.80 5.83 -1.44
C PHE A 174 -0.10 6.14 -0.12
N ASP A 175 0.87 7.04 -0.18
CA ASP A 175 1.57 7.58 0.99
C ASP A 175 0.80 8.78 1.52
N LEU A 176 -0.01 8.59 2.55
CA LEU A 176 -0.91 9.61 3.07
C LEU A 176 -0.37 10.21 4.37
N ALA A 177 -0.16 11.53 4.35
CA ALA A 177 0.26 12.26 5.53
C ALA A 177 -0.73 12.13 6.70
N PHE A 178 -2.02 11.94 6.40
CA PHE A 178 -3.07 11.84 7.42
C PHE A 178 -4.13 10.81 7.06
N LEU A 179 -3.72 9.54 7.09
CA LEU A 179 -4.58 8.41 6.78
C LEU A 179 -5.81 8.27 7.70
N PRO A 180 -5.74 8.43 9.04
CA PRO A 180 -6.93 8.27 9.89
C PRO A 180 -8.11 9.14 9.47
N ALA A 181 -7.92 10.44 9.22
CA ALA A 181 -9.04 11.28 8.78
C ALA A 181 -9.47 11.01 7.34
N PHE A 182 -8.57 10.54 6.48
CA PHE A 182 -8.99 10.08 5.15
C PHE A 182 -9.94 8.89 5.27
N ILE A 183 -9.67 7.93 6.16
CA ILE A 183 -10.57 6.79 6.40
C ILE A 183 -11.86 7.22 7.08
N THR A 184 -11.81 8.07 8.11
CA THR A 184 -13.03 8.61 8.73
C THR A 184 -13.92 9.33 7.73
N ALA A 185 -13.34 9.99 6.72
CA ALA A 185 -14.09 10.61 5.64
C ALA A 185 -14.72 9.63 4.65
N LEU A 186 -14.22 8.39 4.61
CA LEU A 186 -14.75 7.31 3.78
C LEU A 186 -15.88 6.53 4.48
N GLU A 187 -15.95 6.56 5.81
CA GLU A 187 -16.96 5.84 6.60
C GLU A 187 -18.42 6.11 6.19
N PRO A 188 -18.85 7.35 5.87
CA PRO A 188 -20.23 7.62 5.42
C PRO A 188 -20.61 6.89 4.13
N PHE A 189 -19.61 6.45 3.35
CA PHE A 189 -19.79 5.68 2.13
C PHE A 189 -19.73 4.17 2.36
N GLY A 190 -19.69 3.72 3.62
CA GLY A 190 -19.58 2.30 3.99
C GLY A 190 -18.19 1.71 3.73
N LEU A 191 -17.18 2.56 3.54
CA LEU A 191 -15.80 2.14 3.31
C LEU A 191 -15.00 2.30 4.60
N SER A 192 -14.36 1.21 5.01
CA SER A 192 -13.42 1.18 6.12
C SER A 192 -12.16 0.46 5.71
N LEU A 193 -11.09 0.64 6.49
CA LEU A 193 -9.96 -0.27 6.39
C LEU A 193 -10.38 -1.68 6.80
N ALA A 194 -9.85 -2.68 6.11
CA ALA A 194 -9.90 -4.03 6.61
C ALA A 194 -9.16 -4.09 7.96
N GLU A 195 -9.85 -4.58 8.99
CA GLU A 195 -9.24 -4.85 10.29
C GLU A 195 -8.16 -5.92 10.12
N GLY A 196 -6.96 -5.77 10.71
CA GLY A 196 -5.89 -6.78 10.77
C GLY A 196 -4.73 -6.66 9.75
N ASP A 197 -3.64 -7.39 10.00
CA ASP A 197 -2.38 -7.39 9.20
C ASP A 197 -2.51 -8.15 7.88
N TYR A 198 -3.45 -7.72 7.02
CA TYR A 198 -3.84 -8.51 5.86
C TYR A 198 -3.12 -8.19 4.55
N ASP A 199 -2.31 -7.14 4.53
CA ASP A 199 -1.67 -6.69 3.31
C ASP A 199 -0.16 -6.77 3.47
N LEU A 200 0.44 -7.89 3.05
CA LEU A 200 1.90 -8.02 2.99
C LEU A 200 2.52 -7.11 1.93
N GLY A 201 1.69 -6.40 1.17
CA GLY A 201 2.09 -5.51 0.11
C GLY A 201 2.71 -6.24 -1.10
N PRO A 202 3.16 -5.45 -2.08
CA PRO A 202 4.02 -5.93 -3.14
C PRO A 202 5.25 -6.64 -2.59
N ILE A 203 5.67 -7.73 -3.22
CA ILE A 203 7.02 -8.25 -3.02
C ILE A 203 7.63 -8.78 -4.31
N GLN A 204 8.88 -8.42 -4.57
CA GLN A 204 9.65 -9.01 -5.65
C GLN A 204 10.04 -10.46 -5.29
N ALA A 205 9.74 -11.38 -6.18
CA ALA A 205 10.08 -12.79 -6.03
C ALA A 205 10.57 -13.37 -7.36
N LEU A 206 11.48 -14.34 -7.28
CA LEU A 206 11.89 -15.13 -8.44
C LEU A 206 10.90 -16.28 -8.61
N ARG A 207 10.14 -16.28 -9.71
CA ARG A 207 9.19 -17.34 -10.03
C ARG A 207 9.92 -18.62 -10.41
N LEU A 208 9.44 -19.72 -9.83
CA LEU A 208 9.86 -21.08 -10.10
C LEU A 208 8.67 -21.89 -10.59
N GLU A 209 8.91 -22.82 -11.50
CA GLU A 209 7.92 -23.83 -11.91
C GLU A 209 8.49 -25.22 -11.78
N GLN A 210 7.61 -26.17 -11.47
CA GLN A 210 7.99 -27.57 -11.43
C GLN A 210 7.85 -28.18 -12.82
N ASN A 211 8.92 -28.79 -13.32
CA ASN A 211 8.89 -29.54 -14.58
C ASN A 211 8.30 -30.94 -14.39
N ILE A 212 8.14 -31.70 -15.48
CA ILE A 212 7.53 -33.04 -15.47
C ILE A 212 8.30 -34.07 -14.61
N TYR A 213 9.56 -33.78 -14.26
CA TYR A 213 10.39 -34.64 -13.41
C TYR A 213 10.34 -34.23 -11.94
N GLY A 214 9.51 -33.25 -11.58
CA GLY A 214 9.43 -32.72 -10.23
C GLY A 214 10.53 -31.72 -9.87
N HIS A 215 11.39 -31.33 -10.82
CA HIS A 215 12.46 -30.36 -10.57
C HIS A 215 11.96 -28.93 -10.73
N TRP A 216 12.46 -28.04 -9.86
CA TRP A 216 12.12 -26.63 -9.88
C TRP A 216 13.06 -25.84 -10.78
N GLU A 217 12.50 -25.21 -11.80
CA GLU A 217 13.21 -24.39 -12.77
C GLU A 217 12.90 -22.91 -12.54
N THR A 218 13.93 -22.08 -12.67
CA THR A 218 13.79 -20.63 -12.61
C THR A 218 13.15 -20.11 -13.90
N LYS A 219 12.16 -19.23 -13.78
CA LYS A 219 11.53 -18.55 -14.92
C LYS A 219 12.01 -17.11 -15.02
N HIS A 220 11.43 -16.22 -14.23
CA HIS A 220 11.75 -14.79 -14.24
C HIS A 220 11.35 -14.14 -12.91
N THR A 221 11.82 -12.92 -12.68
CA THR A 221 11.41 -12.13 -11.51
C THR A 221 10.02 -11.55 -11.74
N THR A 222 9.13 -11.78 -10.79
CA THR A 222 7.76 -11.28 -10.73
C THR A 222 7.56 -10.42 -9.49
N THR A 223 6.45 -9.70 -9.45
CA THR A 223 5.94 -9.14 -8.21
C THR A 223 4.74 -9.96 -7.75
N LEU A 224 4.74 -10.34 -6.47
CA LEU A 224 3.65 -11.02 -5.80
C LEU A 224 2.81 -10.03 -5.02
N TYR A 225 1.51 -10.29 -4.98
CA TYR A 225 0.56 -9.57 -4.15
C TYR A 225 -0.47 -10.52 -3.55
N LEU A 226 -0.96 -10.15 -2.37
CA LEU A 226 -2.13 -10.77 -1.78
C LEU A 226 -3.29 -9.81 -1.94
N THR A 227 -4.41 -10.38 -2.34
CA THR A 227 -5.74 -9.75 -2.35
C THR A 227 -6.62 -10.49 -1.36
N PRO A 228 -7.82 -9.97 -1.01
CA PRO A 228 -8.70 -10.63 -0.05
C PRO A 228 -8.96 -12.12 -0.29
N ASP A 229 -9.04 -12.52 -1.57
CA ASP A 229 -9.43 -13.86 -1.97
C ASP A 229 -8.43 -14.55 -2.91
N ARG A 230 -7.30 -13.91 -3.26
CA ARG A 230 -6.35 -14.45 -4.26
C ARG A 230 -4.89 -14.11 -4.00
N VAL A 231 -4.02 -14.98 -4.51
CA VAL A 231 -2.61 -14.70 -4.75
C VAL A 231 -2.44 -14.19 -6.18
N LEU A 232 -1.91 -12.99 -6.35
CA LEU A 232 -1.60 -12.42 -7.66
C LEU A 232 -0.11 -12.48 -7.96
N TYR A 233 0.22 -12.80 -9.21
CA TYR A 233 1.58 -12.71 -9.74
C TYR A 233 1.58 -12.48 -11.26
N ASP A 234 2.69 -11.95 -11.77
CA ASP A 234 2.87 -11.59 -13.18
C ASP A 234 1.79 -10.67 -13.74
N TRP A 235 1.07 -9.94 -12.88
CA TRP A 235 -0.01 -9.01 -13.24
C TRP A 235 -1.21 -9.64 -13.97
N ARG A 236 -1.14 -10.93 -14.25
CA ARG A 236 -2.07 -11.67 -15.11
C ARG A 236 -2.64 -12.89 -14.42
N THR A 237 -1.89 -13.46 -13.49
CA THR A 237 -2.28 -14.72 -12.88
C THR A 237 -2.82 -14.45 -11.49
N ALA A 238 -4.02 -14.94 -11.25
CA ALA A 238 -4.69 -14.89 -9.97
C ALA A 238 -5.05 -16.31 -9.55
N ILE A 239 -4.52 -16.76 -8.43
CA ILE A 239 -4.89 -18.04 -7.82
C ILE A 239 -5.87 -17.74 -6.70
N HIS A 240 -7.13 -18.10 -6.87
CA HIS A 240 -8.12 -17.94 -5.81
C HIS A 240 -7.77 -18.83 -4.61
N PHE A 241 -8.03 -18.33 -3.40
CA PHE A 241 -7.84 -19.12 -2.18
C PHE A 241 -8.67 -20.40 -2.18
N ALA A 242 -9.86 -20.38 -2.79
CA ALA A 242 -10.68 -21.58 -3.00
C ALA A 242 -10.03 -22.64 -3.92
N GLN A 243 -9.11 -22.24 -4.79
CA GLN A 243 -8.34 -23.15 -5.66
C GLN A 243 -7.10 -23.72 -4.97
N LEU A 244 -6.65 -23.10 -3.87
CA LEU A 244 -5.47 -23.56 -3.15
C LEU A 244 -5.70 -24.95 -2.55
N ARG A 245 -4.64 -25.76 -2.58
CA ARG A 245 -4.61 -27.12 -2.03
C ARG A 245 -3.49 -27.32 -1.04
N GLY A 246 -2.45 -26.49 -1.13
CA GLY A 246 -1.33 -26.55 -0.22
C GLY A 246 -0.47 -25.31 -0.33
N VAL A 247 0.17 -24.98 0.78
CA VAL A 247 1.26 -24.00 0.83
C VAL A 247 2.43 -24.70 1.52
N GLY A 248 3.64 -24.41 1.10
CA GLY A 248 4.80 -25.02 1.72
C GLY A 248 6.05 -24.17 1.62
N ILE A 249 6.97 -24.41 2.54
CA ILE A 249 8.30 -23.80 2.52
C ILE A 249 9.27 -24.88 2.07
N MET A 250 9.86 -24.66 0.90
CA MET A 250 10.76 -25.61 0.25
C MET A 250 12.19 -25.08 0.30
N LEU A 251 13.17 -25.98 0.40
CA LEU A 251 14.58 -25.66 0.22
C LEU A 251 15.02 -26.11 -1.17
N ARG A 252 15.59 -25.18 -1.96
CA ARG A 252 16.19 -25.53 -3.25
C ARG A 252 17.47 -26.36 -3.03
N PRO A 253 17.64 -27.52 -3.70
CA PRO A 253 18.88 -28.27 -3.64
C PRO A 253 20.06 -27.44 -4.17
N GLY A 254 21.14 -27.35 -3.41
CA GLY A 254 22.36 -26.63 -3.80
C GLY A 254 23.22 -26.18 -2.59
N PRO A 255 24.49 -25.80 -2.82
CA PRO A 255 25.44 -25.46 -1.75
C PRO A 255 25.06 -24.25 -0.89
N LEU A 256 24.17 -23.38 -1.40
CA LEU A 256 23.63 -22.22 -0.69
C LEU A 256 22.09 -22.27 -0.59
N GLY A 257 21.53 -23.49 -0.51
CA GLY A 257 20.10 -23.79 -0.66
C GLY A 257 19.19 -22.65 -0.22
N LYS A 258 18.51 -22.03 -1.18
CA LYS A 258 17.60 -20.92 -0.93
C LYS A 258 16.21 -21.46 -0.67
N GLN A 259 15.51 -20.84 0.27
CA GLN A 259 14.12 -21.17 0.56
C GLN A 259 13.21 -20.51 -0.46
N PHE A 260 12.10 -21.17 -0.77
CA PHE A 260 11.04 -20.61 -1.60
C PHE A 260 9.67 -21.04 -1.07
N LEU A 261 8.69 -20.16 -1.27
CA LEU A 261 7.29 -20.45 -1.01
C LEU A 261 6.74 -21.29 -2.17
N ARG A 262 6.22 -22.48 -1.87
CA ARG A 262 5.46 -23.31 -2.79
C ARG A 262 3.98 -23.07 -2.58
N VAL A 263 3.24 -22.90 -3.67
CA VAL A 263 1.79 -22.77 -3.70
C VAL A 263 1.23 -23.83 -4.64
N ASP A 264 0.46 -24.76 -4.08
CA ASP A 264 -0.24 -25.82 -4.80
C ASP A 264 -1.71 -25.43 -4.99
N TYR A 265 -2.23 -25.57 -6.20
CA TYR A 265 -3.58 -25.15 -6.55
C TYR A 265 -4.17 -25.99 -7.68
N ILE A 266 -5.49 -25.90 -7.82
CA ILE A 266 -6.23 -26.46 -8.95
C ILE A 266 -6.50 -25.33 -9.95
N ASN A 267 -6.06 -25.50 -11.19
CA ASN A 267 -6.33 -24.51 -12.24
C ASN A 267 -7.79 -24.58 -12.74
N GLU A 268 -8.15 -23.70 -13.67
CA GLU A 268 -9.48 -23.63 -14.29
C GLU A 268 -9.90 -24.94 -14.98
N ASN A 269 -8.95 -25.74 -15.44
CA ASN A 269 -9.17 -27.05 -16.07
C ASN A 269 -9.21 -28.21 -15.05
N ASN A 270 -9.40 -27.90 -13.77
CA ASN A 270 -9.42 -28.86 -12.66
C ASN A 270 -8.15 -29.74 -12.55
N SER A 271 -7.01 -29.25 -13.04
CA SER A 271 -5.72 -29.94 -13.01
C SER A 271 -4.84 -29.43 -11.86
N PRO A 272 -4.05 -30.30 -11.21
CA PRO A 272 -3.13 -29.88 -10.15
C PRO A 272 -1.93 -29.13 -10.71
N HIS A 273 -1.60 -27.99 -10.10
CA HIS A 273 -0.46 -27.17 -10.44
C HIS A 273 0.29 -26.72 -9.19
N SER A 274 1.58 -26.44 -9.36
CA SER A 274 2.45 -25.92 -8.33
C SER A 274 3.28 -24.77 -8.89
N VAL A 275 3.33 -23.68 -8.14
CA VAL A 275 4.21 -22.53 -8.44
C VAL A 275 5.08 -22.25 -7.23
N GLY A 276 6.33 -21.85 -7.47
CA GLY A 276 7.30 -21.53 -6.45
C GLY A 276 7.72 -20.06 -6.53
N PHE A 277 8.00 -19.46 -5.38
CA PHE A 277 8.44 -18.09 -5.27
C PHE A 277 9.63 -17.96 -4.33
N GLU A 278 10.82 -17.80 -4.91
CA GLU A 278 12.04 -17.56 -4.15
C GLU A 278 12.10 -16.06 -3.77
N MET A 279 12.17 -15.79 -2.46
CA MET A 279 12.24 -14.46 -1.86
C MET A 279 13.12 -14.52 -0.60
N SER A 280 13.22 -13.43 0.18
CA SER A 280 13.95 -13.50 1.46
C SER A 280 13.31 -14.54 2.39
N THR A 281 14.13 -15.23 3.19
CA THR A 281 13.65 -16.21 4.17
C THR A 281 12.52 -15.64 5.04
N GLU A 282 12.71 -14.45 5.60
CA GLU A 282 11.68 -13.75 6.39
C GLU A 282 10.34 -13.67 5.63
N ASN A 283 10.38 -13.27 4.36
CA ASN A 283 9.17 -13.11 3.57
C ASN A 283 8.55 -14.45 3.16
N VAL A 284 9.35 -15.50 2.92
CA VAL A 284 8.80 -16.86 2.67
C VAL A 284 7.96 -17.31 3.87
N TYR A 285 8.47 -17.17 5.09
CA TYR A 285 7.75 -17.56 6.30
C TYR A 285 6.50 -16.69 6.53
N ARG A 286 6.62 -15.37 6.37
CA ARG A 286 5.48 -14.44 6.57
C ARG A 286 4.36 -14.70 5.57
N TRP A 287 4.70 -14.94 4.30
CA TRP A 287 3.73 -15.27 3.28
C TRP A 287 3.07 -16.62 3.52
N ALA A 288 3.84 -17.65 3.93
CA ALA A 288 3.28 -18.93 4.29
C ALA A 288 2.27 -18.79 5.44
N GLN A 289 2.66 -18.17 6.56
CA GLN A 289 1.80 -17.93 7.73
C GLN A 289 0.54 -17.14 7.39
N HIS A 290 0.67 -16.15 6.52
CA HIS A 290 -0.48 -15.38 6.08
C HIS A 290 -1.44 -16.26 5.28
N LEU A 291 -0.94 -17.01 4.29
CA LEU A 291 -1.76 -17.90 3.47
C LEU A 291 -2.41 -19.01 4.29
N GLU A 292 -1.73 -19.56 5.30
CA GLU A 292 -2.33 -20.51 6.24
C GLU A 292 -3.60 -19.93 6.88
N ARG A 293 -3.50 -18.70 7.36
CA ARG A 293 -4.59 -18.00 8.06
C ARG A 293 -5.76 -17.68 7.14
N VAL A 294 -5.49 -17.10 5.97
CA VAL A 294 -6.55 -16.59 5.08
C VAL A 294 -7.17 -17.65 4.18
N ALA A 295 -6.40 -18.67 3.80
CA ALA A 295 -6.89 -19.77 2.98
C ALA A 295 -7.32 -21.00 3.81
N ASN A 296 -7.19 -20.93 5.14
CA ASN A 296 -7.44 -22.05 6.06
C ASN A 296 -6.67 -23.32 5.64
N LEU A 297 -5.37 -23.14 5.38
CA LEU A 297 -4.44 -24.20 4.99
C LEU A 297 -3.40 -24.39 6.09
N HIS A 298 -2.80 -25.58 6.16
CA HIS A 298 -1.60 -25.81 6.95
C HIS A 298 -0.39 -25.78 6.01
N ALA A 299 0.55 -24.88 6.27
CA ALA A 299 1.80 -24.77 5.54
C ALA A 299 2.76 -25.84 6.03
N VAL A 300 3.25 -26.62 5.08
CA VAL A 300 4.19 -27.70 5.34
C VAL A 300 5.61 -27.23 5.06
N THR A 301 6.51 -27.37 6.03
CA THR A 301 7.93 -27.12 5.80
C THR A 301 8.59 -28.40 5.32
N TYR A 302 9.18 -28.37 4.13
CA TYR A 302 9.86 -29.53 3.56
C TYR A 302 11.37 -29.38 3.81
N SER A 303 11.89 -30.18 4.73
CA SER A 303 13.33 -30.25 4.92
C SER A 303 13.96 -31.07 3.79
N ALA A 304 15.02 -30.55 3.17
CA ALA A 304 15.74 -31.27 2.09
C ALA A 304 16.48 -32.53 2.58
N ARG A 305 16.38 -32.89 3.87
CA ARG A 305 16.96 -34.13 4.39
C ARG A 305 16.00 -35.28 4.15
N LYS A 306 16.13 -35.91 2.97
CA LYS A 306 15.60 -37.25 2.64
C LYS A 306 14.19 -37.54 3.18
N GLY A 307 13.18 -37.11 2.44
CA GLY A 307 11.91 -37.84 2.33
C GLY A 307 11.11 -38.05 3.62
N LYS A 308 11.24 -37.16 4.62
CA LYS A 308 10.30 -37.10 5.73
C LYS A 308 9.70 -35.70 5.81
N VAL A 309 8.38 -35.66 5.81
CA VAL A 309 7.58 -34.51 6.21
C VAL A 309 7.73 -34.42 7.73
N ASP A 310 8.15 -33.27 8.24
CA ASP A 310 8.08 -32.96 9.68
C ASP A 310 6.68 -32.46 10.04
#